data_AF-A0A147K646-F1
#
_entry.id   AF-A0A147K646-F1
#
_cell.length_a   1.000
_cell.length_b   1.000
_cell.length_c   1.000
_cell.angle_alpha   90.00
_cell.angle_beta   90.00
_cell.angle_gamma   90.00
#
_symmetry.space_group_name_H-M   'P 1'
#
loop_
_entity.id
_entity.type
_entity.pdbx_description
1 polymer ?
#
loop_
_entity_poly.entity_id
_entity_poly.type
_entity_poly.pdbx_seq_one_letter_code
_entity_poly.pdbx_strand_id
1 'polypeptide(L)' 'IFSASEDGQQTYRKRKIEVEPVFGQIKYNREFSRLTHRGLSKNITNWGLICVAHNLLKWETTKQKQQERIR' A
#
# COMPACT_ATOMS: atom_id res chain seq x y z
N ILE A 1 -18.13 10.20 -10.82
CA ILE A 1 -19.43 9.77 -11.38
C ILE A 1 -19.54 8.24 -11.48
N PHE A 2 -18.47 7.50 -11.86
CA PHE A 2 -18.51 6.02 -11.94
C PHE A 2 -18.28 5.23 -10.64
N SER A 3 -17.93 5.88 -9.52
CA SER A 3 -17.62 5.20 -8.25
C SER A 3 -18.83 4.81 -7.41
N ALA A 4 -20.03 5.31 -7.74
CA ALA A 4 -21.26 5.02 -6.99
C ALA A 4 -22.07 3.84 -7.56
N SER A 5 -21.81 3.42 -8.81
CA SER A 5 -22.45 2.26 -9.45
C SER A 5 -21.96 0.93 -8.83
N GLU A 6 -22.82 -0.08 -8.80
CA GLU A 6 -22.50 -1.43 -8.28
C GLU A 6 -21.24 -2.03 -8.93
N ASP A 7 -21.05 -1.84 -10.24
CA ASP A 7 -19.84 -2.27 -10.97
C ASP A 7 -18.58 -1.50 -10.54
N GLY A 8 -18.75 -0.20 -10.26
CA GLY A 8 -17.68 0.65 -9.73
C GLY A 8 -17.25 0.22 -8.33
N GLN A 9 -18.21 -0.18 -7.48
CA GLN A 9 -17.94 -0.68 -6.14
C GLN A 9 -17.29 -2.07 -6.15
N GLN A 10 -17.71 -2.98 -7.04
CA GLN A 10 -17.08 -4.29 -7.21
C GLN A 10 -15.63 -4.15 -7.70
N THR A 11 -15.38 -3.26 -8.65
CA THR A 11 -14.03 -2.95 -9.13
C THR A 11 -13.18 -2.30 -8.03
N TYR A 12 -13.75 -1.38 -7.24
CA TYR A 12 -13.09 -0.74 -6.11
C TYR A 12 -12.78 -1.73 -4.97
N ARG A 13 -13.65 -2.72 -4.74
CA ARG A 13 -13.43 -3.82 -3.78
C ARG A 13 -12.29 -4.74 -4.24
N LYS A 14 -12.18 -5.04 -5.53
CA LYS A 14 -11.03 -5.76 -6.08
C LYS A 14 -9.73 -4.95 -5.94
N ARG A 15 -9.80 -3.62 -6.10
CA ARG A 15 -8.66 -2.72 -5.87
C ARG A 15 -8.14 -2.67 -4.43
N LYS A 16 -8.93 -3.07 -3.41
CA LYS A 16 -8.41 -3.28 -2.04
C LYS A 16 -7.36 -4.38 -1.95
N ILE A 17 -7.31 -5.29 -2.93
CA ILE A 17 -6.31 -6.35 -3.08
C ILE A 17 -5.15 -5.87 -3.97
N GLU A 18 -5.40 -4.92 -4.89
CA GLU A 18 -4.42 -4.36 -5.82
C GLU A 18 -3.54 -3.25 -5.20
N VAL A 19 -2.65 -2.67 -6.00
CA VAL A 19 -1.59 -1.74 -5.59
C VAL A 19 -2.07 -0.36 -5.10
N GLU A 20 -3.30 0.04 -5.42
CA GLU A 20 -3.90 1.34 -5.07
C GLU A 20 -3.89 1.67 -3.56
N PRO A 21 -4.37 0.79 -2.65
CA PRO A 21 -4.27 1.01 -1.20
C PRO A 21 -2.82 1.13 -0.72
N VAL A 22 -1.87 0.44 -1.34
CA VAL A 22 -0.44 0.53 -0.98
C VAL A 22 0.10 1.92 -1.34
N PHE A 23 -0.23 2.44 -2.53
CA PHE A 23 0.11 3.81 -2.91
C PHE A 23 -0.55 4.85 -2.02
N GLY A 24 -1.82 4.66 -1.66
CA GLY A 24 -2.54 5.54 -0.73
C GLY A 24 -1.88 5.56 0.66
N GLN A 25 -1.53 4.40 1.21
CA GLN A 25 -0.87 4.30 2.51
C GLN A 25 0.54 4.89 2.50
N ILE A 26 1.31 4.69 1.43
CA ILE A 26 2.65 5.27 1.30
C ILE A 26 2.56 6.80 1.16
N LYS A 27 1.64 7.32 0.35
CA LYS A 27 1.53 8.77 0.11
C LYS A 27 0.89 9.53 1.27
N TYR A 28 -0.19 9.02 1.85
CA TYR A 28 -0.95 9.71 2.89
C TYR A 28 -0.50 9.32 4.30
N ASN A 29 -0.28 8.04 4.60
CA ASN A 29 0.01 7.59 5.97
C ASN A 29 1.51 7.62 6.29
N ARG A 30 2.38 7.69 5.28
CA ARG A 30 3.85 7.76 5.45
C ARG A 30 4.44 9.06 4.93
N GLU A 31 3.58 10.00 4.51
CA GLU A 31 3.94 11.33 3.96
C GLU A 31 4.98 11.26 2.82
N PHE A 32 5.08 10.11 2.15
CA PHE A 32 6.03 9.90 1.08
C PHE A 32 5.47 10.47 -0.22
N SER A 33 5.72 11.76 -0.42
CA SER A 33 5.16 12.53 -1.53
C SER A 33 6.11 12.67 -2.73
N ARG A 34 7.43 12.60 -2.50
CA ARG A 34 8.44 12.84 -3.54
C ARG A 34 9.67 11.94 -3.41
N LEU A 35 10.14 11.50 -4.58
CA LEU A 35 11.44 10.87 -4.75
C LEU A 35 12.52 11.96 -4.78
N THR A 36 13.53 11.84 -3.91
CA THR A 36 14.54 12.88 -3.69
C THR A 36 15.82 12.68 -4.49
N HIS A 37 16.06 11.48 -5.04
CA HIS A 37 17.27 11.21 -5.82
C HIS A 37 17.13 11.63 -7.29
N ARG A 38 18.20 12.20 -7.85
CA ARG A 38 18.30 12.44 -9.29
C ARG A 38 18.70 11.13 -9.99
N GLY A 39 17.92 10.76 -11.01
CA GLY A 39 18.13 9.55 -11.81
C GLY A 39 17.16 8.41 -11.47
N LEU A 40 16.67 7.73 -12.51
CA LEU A 40 15.63 6.70 -12.39
C LEU A 40 16.10 5.50 -11.58
N SER A 41 17.32 5.01 -11.78
CA SER A 41 17.84 3.81 -11.12
C SER A 41 17.87 3.94 -9.60
N LYS A 42 18.32 5.09 -9.07
CA LYS A 42 18.37 5.36 -7.63
C LYS A 42 16.98 5.45 -7.01
N ASN A 43 16.04 6.02 -7.75
CA ASN A 43 14.65 6.11 -7.33
C ASN A 43 13.94 4.77 -7.33
N ILE A 44 14.25 3.87 -8.27
CA ILE A 44 13.74 2.50 -8.29
C ILE A 44 14.19 1.75 -7.03
N THR A 45 15.48 1.82 -6.69
CA THR A 45 16.01 1.18 -5.47
C THR A 45 15.35 1.72 -4.21
N ASN A 46 15.24 3.05 -4.09
CA ASN A 46 14.59 3.69 -2.96
C ASN A 46 13.11 3.30 -2.85
N TRP A 47 12.39 3.29 -3.97
CA TRP A 47 11.00 2.84 -4.04
C TRP A 47 10.85 1.38 -3.60
N GLY A 48 11.75 0.51 -4.04
CA GLY A 48 11.80 -0.89 -3.61
C GLY A 48 11.94 -1.04 -2.09
N LEU A 49 12.85 -0.28 -1.46
CA LEU A 49 13.04 -0.29 0.00
C LEU A 49 11.77 0.14 0.75
N ILE A 50 11.09 1.18 0.26
CA ILE A 50 9.83 1.67 0.85
C ILE A 50 8.74 0.60 0.75
N CYS A 51 8.63 -0.07 -0.39
CA CYS A 51 7.68 -1.17 -0.58
C CYS A 51 7.99 -2.34 0.37
N VAL A 52 9.26 -2.71 0.56
CA VAL A 52 9.66 -3.75 1.53
C VAL A 52 9.28 -3.36 2.94
N ALA A 53 9.64 -2.15 3.38
CA ALA A 53 9.31 -1.66 4.72
C ALA A 53 7.80 -1.65 4.97
N HIS A 54 7.03 -1.19 3.98
CA HIS A 54 5.57 -1.20 4.03
C HIS A 54 5.00 -2.61 4.18
N ASN A 55 5.50 -3.57 3.38
CA ASN A 55 5.05 -4.96 3.43
C ASN A 55 5.38 -5.63 4.77
N LEU A 56 6.55 -5.36 5.35
CA LEU A 56 6.92 -5.87 6.67
C LEU A 56 5.99 -5.38 7.78
N LEU A 57 5.60 -4.11 7.74
CA LEU A 57 4.69 -3.54 8.75
C LEU A 57 3.27 -4.11 8.61
N LYS A 58 2.84 -4.35 7.36
CA LYS A 58 1.59 -5.06 7.09
C LYS A 58 1.63 -6.49 7.64
N TRP A 59 2.75 -7.19 7.45
CA TRP A 59 2.96 -8.55 7.94
C TRP A 59 2.91 -8.64 9.47
N GLU A 60 3.58 -7.73 10.17
CA GLU A 60 3.55 -7.65 11.64
C GLU A 60 2.11 -7.43 12.16
N THR A 61 1.41 -6.45 11.59
CA THR A 61 0.02 -6.15 11.96
C THR A 61 -0.91 -7.35 11.71
N THR A 62 -0.70 -8.07 10.60
CA THR A 62 -1.47 -9.29 10.31
C THR A 62 -1.13 -10.42 11.27
N LYS A 63 0.15 -10.59 11.65
CA LYS A 63 0.57 -11.58 12.65
C LYS A 63 -0.06 -11.33 14.01
N GLN A 64 -0.07 -10.09 14.49
CA GLN A 64 -0.68 -9.72 15.78
C GLN A 64 -2.18 -10.09 15.81
N LYS A 65 -2.93 -9.70 14.76
CA LYS A 65 -4.35 -10.07 14.61
C LYS A 65 -4.58 -11.57 14.54
N GLN A 66 -3.69 -12.31 13.89
CA GLN A 66 -3.78 -13.77 13.83
C GLN A 66 -3.54 -14.40 15.21
N GLN A 67 -2.59 -13.86 15.98
CA GLN A 67 -2.26 -14.35 17.32
C GLN A 67 -3.36 -14.02 18.35
N GLU A 68 -4.03 -12.87 18.23
CA GLU A 68 -5.22 -12.52 19.01
C GLU A 68 -6.44 -13.38 18.69
N ARG A 69 -6.56 -13.90 17.46
CA ARG A 69 -7.64 -14.79 17.05
C ARG A 69 -7.46 -16.24 17.51
N ILE A 70 -6.22 -16.64 17.79
CA ILE A 70 -5.87 -17.99 18.24
C ILE A 70 -5.87 -18.08 19.77
N ARG A 71 -5.72 -16.93 20.47
CA ARG A 71 -5.96 -16.79 21.90
C ARG A 71 -7.45 -16.66 22.19
#